data_AF-A0A218QXE3-F1
#
_entry.id   AF-A0A218QXE3-F1
#
_cell.length_a   1.000
_cell.length_b   1.000
_cell.length_c   1.000
_cell.angle_alpha   90.00
_cell.angle_beta   90.00
_cell.angle_gamma   90.00
#
_symmetry.space_group_name_H-M   'P 1'
#
loop_
_entity.id
_entity.type
_entity.pdbx_description
1 polymer ?
#
loop_
_entity_poly.entity_id
_entity_poly.type
_entity_poly.pdbx_seq_one_letter_code
_entity_poly.pdbx_strand_id
1 'polypeptide(L)' 'MKIERITYKRVKNLGNFQSETFEATAIIADSEDPHLAGEELKAFVWAQLDPPVIKNNDDMPEEF' A
#
# COMPACT_ATOMS: atom_id res chain seq x y z
N MET A 1 -24.94 11.63 1.93
CA MET A 1 -24.74 10.17 1.81
C MET A 1 -23.63 9.79 2.80
N LYS A 2 -23.80 8.75 3.61
CA LYS A 2 -22.77 8.29 4.56
C LYS A 2 -22.02 7.09 3.94
N ILE A 3 -20.69 7.13 3.98
CA ILE A 3 -19.83 6.01 3.55
C ILE A 3 -19.26 5.38 4.82
N GLU A 4 -19.56 4.11 5.06
CA GLU A 4 -19.15 3.39 6.29
C GLU A 4 -17.93 2.49 6.05
N ARG A 5 -17.67 2.16 4.79
CA ARG A 5 -16.61 1.24 4.39
C ARG A 5 -16.07 1.60 3.02
N ILE A 6 -14.76 1.57 2.87
CA ILE A 6 -14.07 1.63 1.58
C ILE A 6 -13.20 0.38 1.45
N THR A 7 -13.31 -0.29 0.31
CA THR A 7 -12.43 -1.41 -0.05
C THR A 7 -11.56 -0.96 -1.23
N TYR A 8 -10.26 -1.19 -1.13
CA TYR A 8 -9.31 -0.92 -2.20
C TYR A 8 -8.53 -2.19 -2.52
N LYS A 9 -8.49 -2.51 -3.81
CA LYS A 9 -7.78 -3.66 -4.36
C LYS A 9 -6.79 -3.17 -5.40
N ARG A 10 -5.55 -3.65 -5.32
CA ARG A 10 -4.52 -3.41 -6.33
C ARG A 10 -3.96 -4.74 -6.82
N VAL A 11 -3.73 -4.79 -8.13
CA VAL A 11 -3.07 -5.91 -8.82
C VAL A 11 -1.75 -5.39 -9.38
N LYS A 12 -0.65 -5.98 -8.94
CA LYS A 12 0.70 -5.73 -9.43
C LYS A 12 1.06 -6.84 -10.41
N ASN A 13 1.38 -6.46 -11.65
CA ASN A 13 1.85 -7.41 -12.64
C ASN A 13 3.36 -7.65 -12.43
N LEU A 14 3.77 -8.90 -12.26
CA LEU A 14 5.17 -9.29 -12.05
C LEU A 14 5.86 -9.76 -13.34
N GLY A 15 5.14 -9.78 -14.46
CA GLY A 15 5.59 -10.41 -15.71
C GLY A 15 5.39 -11.93 -15.68
N ASN A 16 5.70 -12.61 -16.80
CA ASN A 16 5.66 -14.07 -16.91
C ASN A 16 4.33 -14.71 -16.49
N PHE A 17 3.20 -14.06 -16.79
CA PHE A 17 1.86 -14.49 -16.38
C PHE A 17 1.65 -14.58 -14.86
N GLN A 18 2.50 -13.91 -14.07
CA GLN A 18 2.38 -13.81 -12.63
C GLN A 18 1.88 -12.43 -12.23
N SER A 19 1.02 -12.41 -11.22
CA SER A 19 0.50 -11.19 -10.62
C SER A 19 0.41 -11.36 -9.12
N GLU A 20 0.73 -10.30 -8.39
CA GLU A 20 0.46 -10.19 -6.97
C GLU A 20 -0.77 -9.30 -6.77
N THR A 21 -1.65 -9.68 -5.85
CA THR A 21 -2.87 -8.93 -5.55
C THR A 21 -2.95 -8.67 -4.06
N PHE A 22 -3.25 -7.43 -3.70
CA PHE A 22 -3.50 -7.05 -2.33
C PHE A 22 -4.81 -6.27 -2.23
N GLU A 23 -5.63 -6.64 -1.26
CA GLU A 23 -6.94 -6.03 -0.99
C GLU A 23 -7.04 -5.69 0.48
N ALA A 24 -7.46 -4.47 0.77
CA ALA A 24 -7.69 -4.00 2.13
C ALA A 24 -9.00 -3.24 2.21
N THR A 25 -9.58 -3.22 3.42
CA THR A 25 -10.85 -2.57 3.69
C THR A 25 -10.69 -1.68 4.92
N ALA A 26 -11.02 -0.40 4.77
CA ALA A 26 -11.12 0.56 5.86
C ALA A 26 -12.58 0.67 6.32
N ILE A 27 -12.77 0.75 7.64
CA ILE A 27 -14.05 1.07 8.28
C ILE A 27 -13.97 2.55 8.67
N ILE A 28 -14.93 3.35 8.23
CA ILE A 28 -14.91 4.81 8.39
C ILE A 28 -15.80 5.19 9.56
N ALA A 29 -15.25 5.90 10.52
CA ALA A 29 -16.01 6.41 11.66
C ALA A 29 -16.92 7.58 11.27
N ASP A 30 -17.99 7.82 12.04
CA ASP A 30 -18.98 8.85 11.74
C ASP A 30 -18.40 10.28 11.67
N SER A 31 -17.26 10.51 12.32
CA SER A 31 -16.55 11.79 12.35
C SER A 31 -15.41 11.91 11.32
N GLU A 32 -15.14 10.86 10.56
CA GLU A 32 -13.99 10.76 9.67
C GLU A 32 -14.37 11.17 8.24
N ASP A 33 -13.42 11.79 7.52
CA ASP A 33 -13.61 12.13 6.11
C ASP A 33 -13.36 10.88 5.24
N PRO A 34 -14.37 10.38 4.52
CA PRO A 34 -14.21 9.22 3.63
C PRO A 34 -13.15 9.41 2.55
N HIS A 35 -12.91 10.66 2.12
CA HIS A 35 -11.88 10.95 1.13
C HIS A 35 -10.49 10.69 1.70
N LEU A 36 -10.21 11.19 2.91
CA LEU A 36 -8.93 10.99 3.57
C LEU A 36 -8.68 9.52 3.89
N ALA A 37 -9.68 8.82 4.44
CA ALA A 37 -9.60 7.39 4.71
C ALA A 37 -9.31 6.58 3.43
N GLY A 38 -9.86 7.01 2.29
CA GLY A 38 -9.58 6.42 0.98
C GLY A 38 -8.13 6.64 0.51
N GLU A 39 -7.57 7.83 0.70
CA GLU A 39 -6.18 8.13 0.35
C GLU A 39 -5.18 7.36 1.24
N GLU A 40 -5.46 7.28 2.55
CA GLU A 40 -4.65 6.49 3.48
C GLU A 40 -4.69 4.99 3.14
N LEU A 41 -5.86 4.45 2.82
CA LEU A 41 -6.02 3.06 2.41
C LEU A 41 -5.24 2.76 1.12
N LYS A 42 -5.25 3.67 0.14
CA LYS A 42 -4.45 3.53 -1.08
C LYS A 42 -2.96 3.50 -0.74
N ALA A 43 -2.47 4.44 0.06
CA ALA A 43 -1.06 4.51 0.45
C ALA A 43 -0.62 3.22 1.17
N PHE A 44 -1.46 2.69 2.08
CA PHE A 44 -1.22 1.43 2.76
C PHE A 44 -1.09 0.25 1.80
N VAL A 45 -2.05 0.08 0.86
CA VAL A 45 -2.00 -1.00 -0.13
C VAL A 45 -0.80 -0.86 -1.06
N TRP A 46 -0.41 0.36 -1.41
CA TRP A 46 0.79 0.62 -2.19
C TRP A 46 2.06 0.22 -1.46
N ALA A 47 2.23 0.63 -0.20
CA ALA A 47 3.39 0.30 0.61
C ALA A 47 3.56 -1.22 0.77
N GLN A 48 2.47 -1.98 0.75
CA GLN A 48 2.51 -3.43 0.92
C GLN A 48 2.88 -4.20 -0.34
N LEU A 49 2.56 -3.67 -1.51
CA LEU A 49 2.96 -4.26 -2.80
C LEU A 49 4.33 -3.77 -3.28
N ASP A 50 4.75 -2.59 -2.83
CA ASP A 50 6.00 -1.92 -3.20
C ASP A 50 6.73 -1.41 -1.95
N PRO A 51 7.20 -2.29 -1.04
CA PRO A 51 7.89 -1.86 0.17
C PRO A 51 9.19 -1.13 -0.19
N PRO A 52 9.54 -0.04 0.53
CA PRO A 52 10.79 0.67 0.29
C PRO A 52 11.97 -0.28 0.53
N VAL A 53 12.91 -0.30 -0.42
CA VAL A 53 14.16 -1.06 -0.27
C VAL A 53 14.98 -0.38 0.82
N ILE A 54 15.01 -0.97 2.01
CA ILE A 54 15.95 -0.55 3.06
C ILE A 54 17.34 -1.00 2.60
N LYS A 55 18.14 -0.05 2.11
CA LYS A 55 19.58 -0.29 1.95
C LYS A 55 20.18 -0.32 3.35
N ASN A 56 20.47 -1.51 3.84
CA ASN A 56 21.34 -1.63 5.01
C ASN A 56 22.71 -1.07 4.59
N ASN A 57 23.30 -0.19 5.41
CA ASN A 57 24.60 0.45 5.15
C ASN A 57 25.79 -0.55 5.14
N ASP A 58 25.54 -1.85 5.20
CA ASP A 58 26.57 -2.90 5.24
C ASP A 58 27.14 -3.25 3.86
N ASP A 59 26.61 -2.68 2.78
CA ASP A 59 27.08 -2.88 1.39
C ASP A 59 28.05 -1.80 0.88
N MET A 60 28.61 -0.95 1.76
CA MET A 60 29.70 -0.06 1.34
C MET A 60 31.01 -0.86 1.28
N PRO A 61 31.65 -1.02 0.11
CA PRO A 61 32.99 -1.58 0.07
C PRO A 61 33.92 -0.66 0.87
N GLU A 62 34.72 -1.24 1.77
CA GLU A 62 35.82 -0.50 2.41
C GLU A 62 36.69 0.09 1.30
N GLU A 63 36.66 1.43 1.17
CA GLU A 63 37.57 2.15 0.29
C GLU A 63 39.00 1.90 0.80
N PHE A 64 39.82 1.24 -0.04
CA PHE A 64 41.24 0.98 0.17
C PHE A 64 42.08 2.26 -0.01
#